data_AF-A0A258ILV3-F1
#
_entry.id   AF-A0A258ILV3-F1
#
_cell.length_a   1.000
_cell.length_b   1.000
_cell.length_c   1.000
_cell.angle_alpha   90.00
_cell.angle_beta   90.00
_cell.angle_gamma   90.00
#
_symmetry.space_group_name_H-M   'P 1'
#
loop_
_entity.id
_entity.type
_entity.pdbx_description
1 polymer ?
#
loop_
_entity_poly.entity_id
_entity_poly.type
_entity_poly.pdbx_seq_one_letter_code
_entity_poly.pdbx_strand_id
1 'polypeptide(L)'
;MSETPIDRLAPVTGTNMDLGGLVAALVARSPYRDVLTPMLSDITRIALANVQLSAALADIARRSDFARTGILRRSDLGAAPLSAFLEQVYFSSPAFLKSVGEWPVGGARG
;
A
#
# COMPACT_ATOMS: atom_id res chain seq x y z
N MET A 1 16.17 -47.20 22.61
CA MET A 1 16.02 -46.79 21.20
C MET A 1 15.76 -45.29 21.23
N SER A 2 16.71 -44.53 20.70
CA SER A 2 16.83 -43.09 20.84
C SER A 2 15.66 -42.33 20.20
N GLU A 3 15.29 -41.25 20.86
CA GLU A 3 14.40 -40.19 20.40
C GLU A 3 14.87 -39.57 19.07
N THR A 4 13.94 -39.35 18.16
CA THR A 4 14.06 -38.25 17.18
C THR A 4 12.76 -37.45 17.26
N PRO A 5 12.75 -36.31 17.96
CA PRO A 5 11.63 -35.39 17.86
C PRO A 5 11.61 -34.82 16.45
N ILE A 6 10.44 -34.82 15.82
CA ILE A 6 10.19 -34.05 14.58
C ILE A 6 10.02 -32.59 15.02
N ASP A 7 11.09 -32.04 15.60
CA ASP A 7 11.20 -30.62 15.90
C ASP A 7 11.58 -29.92 14.59
N ARG A 8 10.83 -28.84 14.31
CA ARG A 8 11.20 -27.76 13.42
C ARG A 8 10.94 -27.95 11.91
N LEU A 9 9.65 -27.98 11.55
CA LEU A 9 9.25 -26.98 10.56
C LEU A 9 9.35 -25.63 11.26
N ALA A 10 10.51 -24.99 11.13
CA ALA A 10 10.62 -23.58 11.44
C ALA A 10 9.42 -22.87 10.77
N PRO A 11 8.73 -21.94 11.42
CA PRO A 11 8.03 -20.94 10.63
C PRO A 11 9.12 -20.39 9.73
N VAL A 12 8.94 -20.51 8.41
CA VAL A 12 9.55 -19.53 7.53
C VAL A 12 9.01 -18.21 8.05
N THR A 13 9.78 -17.56 8.93
CA THR A 13 9.76 -16.12 9.09
C THR A 13 10.23 -15.61 7.73
N GLY A 14 9.37 -15.78 6.72
CA GLY A 14 9.42 -15.00 5.52
C GLY A 14 9.44 -13.60 6.04
N THR A 15 10.58 -12.93 5.82
CA THR A 15 10.76 -11.49 5.94
C THR A 15 9.38 -10.86 5.99
N ASN A 16 8.96 -10.42 7.20
CA ASN A 16 7.75 -9.65 7.37
C ASN A 16 8.00 -8.37 6.60
N MET A 17 7.83 -8.45 5.29
CA MET A 17 8.09 -7.39 4.34
C MET A 17 7.18 -6.29 4.84
N ASP A 18 7.78 -5.19 5.30
CA ASP A 18 7.02 -4.08 5.87
C ASP A 18 6.27 -3.37 4.74
N LEU A 19 5.23 -4.03 4.24
CA LEU A 19 4.37 -3.58 3.17
C LEU A 19 3.61 -2.32 3.62
N GLY A 20 3.32 -2.20 4.93
CA GLY A 20 2.77 -0.97 5.51
C GLY A 20 3.74 0.20 5.39
N GLY A 21 5.01 0.00 5.79
CA GLY A 21 6.08 0.99 5.61
C GLY A 21 6.33 1.35 4.14
N LEU A 22 6.25 0.37 3.25
CA LEU A 22 6.35 0.59 1.80
C LEU A 22 5.19 1.46 1.28
N VAL A 23 3.94 1.14 1.65
CA VAL A 23 2.76 1.93 1.28
C VAL A 23 2.88 3.36 1.82
N ALA A 24 3.35 3.52 3.06
CA ALA A 24 3.59 4.84 3.65
C ALA A 24 4.63 5.64 2.87
N ALA A 25 5.75 5.01 2.49
CA ALA A 25 6.80 5.65 1.69
C ALA A 25 6.30 6.05 0.30
N LEU A 26 5.40 5.26 -0.29
CA LEU A 26 4.78 5.57 -1.58
C LEU A 26 3.79 6.73 -1.47
N VAL A 27 2.94 6.72 -0.45
CA VAL A 27 2.01 7.83 -0.15
C VAL A 27 2.79 9.13 0.08
N ALA A 28 3.90 9.09 0.83
CA ALA A 28 4.73 10.26 1.08
C ALA A 28 5.35 10.86 -0.20
N ARG A 29 5.61 10.03 -1.22
CA ARG A 29 6.12 10.46 -2.53
C ARG A 29 5.02 10.86 -3.51
N SER A 30 3.75 10.61 -3.20
CA SER A 30 2.62 10.98 -4.03
C SER A 30 2.44 12.50 -4.03
N PRO A 31 2.05 13.11 -5.18
CA PRO A 31 1.65 14.52 -5.20
C PRO A 31 0.43 14.80 -4.31
N TYR A 32 -0.36 13.77 -3.96
CA TYR A 32 -1.58 13.87 -3.15
C TYR A 32 -1.37 13.47 -1.68
N ARG A 33 -0.12 13.42 -1.20
CA ARG A 33 0.23 12.92 0.13
C ARG A 33 -0.61 13.53 1.27
N ASP A 34 -0.94 14.82 1.20
CA ASP A 34 -1.65 15.51 2.28
C ASP A 34 -3.09 14.99 2.44
N VAL A 35 -3.71 14.56 1.34
CA VAL A 35 -5.05 13.95 1.32
C VAL A 35 -5.00 12.45 1.59
N LEU A 36 -3.95 11.76 1.12
CA LEU A 36 -3.83 10.31 1.24
C LEU A 36 -3.32 9.84 2.61
N THR A 37 -2.48 10.64 3.28
CA THR A 37 -1.91 10.32 4.61
C THR A 37 -2.95 9.95 5.66
N PRO A 38 -4.06 10.69 5.86
CA PRO A 38 -5.08 10.31 6.84
C PRO A 38 -5.79 8.99 6.47
N MET A 39 -5.76 8.58 5.20
CA MET A 39 -6.37 7.34 4.70
C MET A 39 -5.37 6.17 4.65
N LEU A 40 -4.15 6.34 5.15
CA LEU A 40 -3.06 5.38 4.98
C LEU A 40 -3.40 3.96 5.46
N SER A 41 -4.12 3.85 6.58
CA SER A 41 -4.56 2.56 7.11
C SER A 41 -5.50 1.83 6.14
N ASP A 42 -6.48 2.53 5.56
CA ASP A 42 -7.41 1.95 4.59
C ASP A 42 -6.73 1.63 3.26
N ILE A 43 -5.88 2.53 2.77
CA ILE A 43 -5.07 2.32 1.56
C ILE A 43 -4.22 1.05 1.72
N THR A 44 -3.56 0.88 2.86
CA THR A 44 -2.74 -0.30 3.16
C THR A 44 -3.61 -1.56 3.21
N ARG A 45 -4.73 -1.52 3.92
CA ARG A 45 -5.67 -2.66 4.01
C ARG A 45 -6.17 -3.09 2.63
N ILE A 46 -6.59 -2.15 1.79
CA ILE A 46 -7.09 -2.43 0.44
C ILE A 46 -5.97 -2.95 -0.47
N ALA A 47 -4.78 -2.35 -0.41
CA ALA A 47 -3.64 -2.78 -1.22
C ALA A 47 -3.18 -4.20 -0.88
N LEU A 48 -3.25 -4.60 0.39
CA LEU A 48 -2.94 -5.96 0.83
C LEU A 48 -4.04 -6.97 0.49
N ALA A 49 -5.31 -6.56 0.56
CA ALA A 49 -6.43 -7.42 0.20
C ALA A 49 -6.55 -7.67 -1.31
N ASN A 50 -6.05 -6.74 -2.14
CA ASN A 50 -6.06 -6.89 -3.59
C ASN A 50 -4.79 -7.60 -4.08
N VAL A 51 -4.95 -8.80 -4.65
CA VAL A 51 -3.83 -9.63 -5.13
C VAL A 51 -2.93 -8.91 -6.14
N GLN A 52 -3.49 -8.10 -7.03
CA GLN A 52 -2.70 -7.38 -8.04
C GLN A 52 -1.85 -6.27 -7.40
N LEU A 53 -2.43 -5.52 -6.46
CA LEU A 53 -1.72 -4.48 -5.72
C LEU A 53 -0.67 -5.08 -4.79
N SER A 54 -1.00 -6.17 -4.10
CA SER A 54 -0.09 -6.92 -3.25
C SER A 54 1.11 -7.48 -4.04
N ALA A 55 0.87 -8.06 -5.22
CA ALA A 55 1.93 -8.52 -6.11
C ALA A 55 2.81 -7.36 -6.62
N ALA A 56 2.21 -6.22 -6.98
CA ALA A 56 2.95 -5.04 -7.38
C ALA A 56 3.81 -4.48 -6.24
N LEU A 57 3.28 -4.44 -5.02
CA LEU A 57 4.03 -4.05 -3.81
C LEU A 57 5.22 -4.98 -3.57
N ALA A 58 5.03 -6.30 -3.69
CA ALA A 58 6.11 -7.27 -3.55
C ALA A 58 7.21 -7.11 -4.61
N ASP A 59 6.84 -6.80 -5.86
CA ASP A 59 7.80 -6.52 -6.93
C ASP A 59 8.59 -5.23 -6.66
N ILE A 60 7.92 -4.15 -6.23
CA ILE A 60 8.58 -2.90 -5.85
C ILE A 60 9.53 -3.13 -4.67
N ALA A 61 9.07 -3.82 -3.62
CA ALA A 61 9.87 -4.13 -2.44
C ALA A 61 11.15 -4.90 -2.80
N ARG A 62 11.05 -5.86 -3.73
CA ARG A 62 12.17 -6.64 -4.23
C ARG A 62 13.14 -5.82 -5.08
N ARG A 63 12.64 -4.96 -5.98
CA ARG A 63 13.49 -4.12 -6.86
C ARG A 63 14.26 -3.06 -6.09
N SER A 64 13.61 -2.43 -5.12
CA SER A 64 14.21 -1.41 -4.25
C SER A 64 15.03 -1.99 -3.10
N ASP A 65 14.92 -3.31 -2.86
CA ASP A 65 15.46 -3.95 -1.67
C ASP A 65 14.99 -3.22 -0.38
N PHE A 66 13.70 -2.86 -0.36
CA PHE A 66 13.13 -1.95 0.63
C PHE A 66 13.21 -2.51 2.05
N ALA A 67 13.05 -3.82 2.21
CA ALA A 67 13.14 -4.48 3.50
C ALA A 67 14.50 -4.29 4.18
N ARG A 68 15.57 -4.09 3.40
CA ARG A 68 16.92 -3.86 3.91
C ARG A 68 17.28 -2.38 3.96
N THR A 69 16.87 -1.60 2.96
CA THR A 69 17.35 -0.23 2.79
C THR A 69 16.39 0.83 3.32
N GLY A 70 15.09 0.55 3.39
CA GLY A 70 14.04 1.54 3.68
C GLY A 70 13.96 2.67 2.63
N ILE A 71 14.64 2.54 1.50
CA ILE A 71 14.79 3.61 0.51
C ILE A 71 14.02 3.22 -0.75
N LEU A 72 13.17 4.14 -1.22
CA LEU A 72 12.56 4.07 -2.55
C LEU A 72 13.23 5.05 -3.52
N ARG A 73 13.62 4.56 -4.70
CA ARG A 73 14.06 5.38 -5.82
C ARG A 73 12.98 5.40 -6.88
N ARG A 74 12.97 6.46 -7.70
CA ARG A 74 11.98 6.61 -8.79
C ARG A 74 12.05 5.44 -9.78
N SER A 75 13.26 4.91 -10.02
CA SER A 75 13.50 3.76 -10.90
C SER A 75 12.86 2.46 -10.39
N ASP A 76 12.62 2.34 -9.08
CA ASP A 76 12.07 1.13 -8.47
C ASP A 76 10.55 1.04 -8.62
N LEU A 77 9.90 2.18 -8.87
CA LEU A 77 8.44 2.32 -8.93
C LEU A 77 7.83 1.71 -10.20
N GLY A 78 8.62 1.54 -11.28
CA GLY A 78 8.13 1.05 -12.57
C GLY A 78 6.90 1.83 -13.09
N ALA A 79 6.13 1.21 -13.99
CA ALA A 79 4.84 1.72 -14.48
C ALA A 79 3.66 1.25 -13.60
N ALA A 80 3.85 1.26 -12.27
CA ALA A 80 3.06 0.42 -11.38
C ALA A 80 1.55 0.76 -11.32
N PRO A 81 0.68 -0.26 -11.23
CA PRO A 81 -0.76 -0.11 -10.98
C PRO A 81 -1.06 0.59 -9.64
N LEU A 82 -0.09 0.65 -8.74
CA LEU A 82 -0.23 1.29 -7.44
C LEU A 82 -0.29 2.82 -7.53
N SER A 83 0.40 3.44 -8.49
CA SER A 83 0.30 4.89 -8.72
C SER A 83 -1.11 5.26 -9.19
N ALA A 84 -1.64 4.51 -10.15
CA ALA A 84 -3.01 4.66 -10.64
C ALA A 84 -4.04 4.39 -9.54
N PHE A 85 -3.78 3.43 -8.64
CA PHE A 85 -4.62 3.21 -7.47
C PHE A 85 -4.64 4.41 -6.53
N LEU A 86 -3.48 4.99 -6.19
CA LEU A 86 -3.41 6.17 -5.33
C LEU A 86 -4.09 7.39 -5.97
N GLU A 87 -3.96 7.55 -7.28
CA GLU A 87 -4.71 8.55 -8.05
C GLU A 87 -6.22 8.32 -7.95
N GLN A 88 -6.68 7.09 -8.17
CA GLN A 88 -8.10 6.74 -8.06
C GLN A 88 -8.65 7.00 -6.65
N VAL A 89 -7.89 6.67 -5.61
CA VAL A 89 -8.27 6.96 -4.20
C VAL A 89 -8.37 8.46 -3.98
N TYR A 90 -7.42 9.25 -4.48
CA TYR A 90 -7.46 10.71 -4.39
C TYR A 90 -8.69 11.28 -5.12
N PHE A 91 -8.97 10.87 -6.35
CA PHE A 91 -10.12 11.35 -7.12
C PHE A 91 -11.46 10.92 -6.52
N SER A 92 -11.48 9.83 -5.76
CA SER A 92 -12.67 9.39 -5.01
C SER A 92 -12.75 10.02 -3.62
N SER A 93 -11.78 10.85 -3.21
CA SER A 93 -11.72 11.40 -1.85
C SER A 93 -12.74 12.53 -1.66
N PRO A 94 -13.33 12.68 -0.45
CA PRO A 94 -14.24 13.78 -0.16
C PRO A 94 -13.62 15.17 -0.39
N ALA A 95 -12.30 15.30 -0.18
CA ALA A 95 -11.57 16.53 -0.41
C ALA A 95 -11.57 16.92 -1.90
N PHE A 96 -11.32 15.97 -2.79
CA PHE A 96 -11.36 16.20 -4.23
C PHE A 96 -12.80 16.45 -4.72
N LEU A 97 -13.76 15.62 -4.30
CA LEU A 97 -15.18 15.76 -4.69
C LEU A 97 -15.75 17.13 -4.27
N LYS A 98 -15.36 17.63 -3.10
CA LYS A 98 -15.70 18.99 -2.66
C LYS A 98 -15.04 20.08 -3.52
N SER A 99 -13.81 19.85 -3.98
CA SER A 99 -13.07 20.80 -4.83
C SER A 99 -13.66 20.94 -6.23
N VAL A 100 -14.25 19.89 -6.79
CA VAL A 100 -14.88 19.93 -8.12
C VAL A 100 -16.37 20.30 -8.08
N GLY A 101 -16.90 20.56 -6.88
CA GLY A 101 -18.30 20.95 -6.69
C GLY A 101 -19.30 19.78 -6.74
N GLU A 102 -18.84 18.53 -6.66
CA GLU A 102 -19.69 17.33 -6.75
C GLU A 102 -20.29 16.86 -5.40
N TRP A 103 -20.25 17.68 -4.33
CA TRP A 103 -20.91 17.33 -3.06
C TRP A 103 -22.18 18.18 -2.80
N PRO A 104 -23.33 17.59 -2.38
CA PRO A 104 -23.46 16.25 -1.78
C PRO A 104 -24.28 15.23 -2.59
N VAL A 105 -23.77 14.00 -2.70
CA VAL A 105 -24.58 12.78 -2.85
C VAL A 105 -25.23 12.48 -1.49
N GLY A 106 -26.18 13.32 -1.10
CA GLY A 106 -26.74 13.34 0.25
C GLY A 106 -27.48 14.63 0.55
N GLY A 107 -28.27 15.13 -0.40
CA GLY A 107 -29.37 16.02 -0.03
C GLY A 107 -30.23 15.28 0.98
N ALA A 108 -30.51 15.94 2.11
CA ALA A 108 -31.49 15.49 3.08
C ALA A 108 -32.73 15.01 2.33
N ARG A 109 -33.06 13.72 2.45
CA ARG A 109 -34.44 13.29 2.25
C ARG A 109 -35.19 13.95 3.40
N GLY A 110 -36.10 14.86 3.07
CA GLY A 110 -37.04 15.45 4.02
C GLY A 110 -37.94 14.39 4.66
#